data_AF-I3YVF1-F1
#
_entry.id   AF-I3YVF1-F1
#
_cell.length_a   1.000
_cell.length_b   1.000
_cell.length_c   1.000
_cell.angle_alpha   90.00
_cell.angle_beta   90.00
_cell.angle_gamma   90.00
#
_symmetry.space_group_name_H-M   'P 1'
#
loop_
_entity.id
_entity.type
_entity.pdbx_description
1 polymer ?
#
loop_
_entity_poly.entity_id
_entity_poly.type
_entity_poly.pdbx_seq_one_letter_code
_entity_poly.pdbx_strand_id
1 'polypeptide(L)'
;MKLTKLIFLFVLSVAAVSCSKNDDDNGPAPYTLSTSNFVDTYKLKFLELRIVETITFGNGTTSTSSAVTVGSVFQNTNFVFNSNNTYTVSGSINTVTTTTNPDGSQTVGDIVIVNLEDTGTYSLNTTSNKLTITNDEGTVTVFDIKKYNETEMTLYSEVTTVSNNSSVVTSSELRFSR
;
A
#
# COMPACT_ATOMS: atom_id res chain seq x y z
N MET A 1 16.76 8.51 73.01
CA MET A 1 16.81 9.29 71.76
C MET A 1 17.77 8.59 70.80
N LYS A 2 17.40 8.43 69.52
CA LYS A 2 18.29 8.09 68.38
C LYS A 2 18.59 6.61 68.04
N LEU A 3 17.59 5.72 68.06
CA LEU A 3 17.70 4.41 67.37
C LEU A 3 16.60 4.15 66.31
N THR A 4 15.97 5.22 65.80
CA THR A 4 14.83 5.13 64.88
C THR A 4 15.11 5.63 63.46
N LYS A 5 16.39 5.84 63.09
CA LYS A 5 16.74 6.43 61.77
C LYS A 5 17.57 5.54 60.85
N LEU A 6 17.71 4.24 61.13
CA LEU A 6 18.52 3.34 60.30
C LEU A 6 17.77 2.07 59.86
N ILE A 7 16.47 2.17 59.62
CA ILE A 7 15.65 1.10 58.99
C ILE A 7 14.86 1.72 57.83
N PHE A 8 15.51 2.57 57.02
CA PHE A 8 14.89 3.18 55.84
C PHE A 8 15.80 3.11 54.61
N LEU A 9 16.72 2.14 54.60
CA LEU A 9 17.67 1.96 53.50
C LEU A 9 17.99 0.49 53.21
N PHE A 10 17.00 -0.40 53.33
CA PHE A 10 17.16 -1.80 52.94
C PHE A 10 15.84 -2.46 52.49
N VAL A 11 15.04 -1.75 51.70
CA VAL A 11 13.86 -2.32 50.99
C VAL A 11 13.75 -1.69 49.60
N LEU A 12 14.84 -1.75 48.82
CA LEU A 12 14.79 -1.36 47.40
C LEU A 12 15.82 -2.13 46.57
N SER A 13 15.84 -3.45 46.70
CA SER A 13 16.68 -4.30 45.84
C SER A 13 16.12 -5.69 45.56
N VAL A 14 14.82 -5.92 45.76
CA VAL A 14 14.17 -7.17 45.36
C VAL A 14 12.84 -6.89 44.66
N ALA A 15 12.93 -6.26 43.49
CA ALA A 15 11.82 -6.22 42.52
C ALA A 15 12.31 -6.53 41.08
N ALA A 16 13.52 -7.07 40.95
CA ALA A 16 14.06 -7.54 39.68
C ALA A 16 14.49 -8.99 39.88
N VAL A 17 13.54 -9.92 39.72
CA VAL A 17 13.65 -11.29 39.18
C VAL A 17 12.35 -12.00 39.60
N SER A 18 11.26 -11.73 38.87
CA SER A 18 10.16 -12.69 38.69
C SER A 18 9.21 -12.17 37.61
N CYS A 19 9.73 -11.95 36.40
CA CYS A 19 8.93 -12.37 35.25
C CYS A 19 9.20 -13.86 35.10
N SER A 20 8.48 -14.65 35.90
CA SER A 20 8.27 -16.04 35.56
C SER A 20 7.76 -16.05 34.13
N LYS A 21 8.44 -16.80 33.27
CA LYS A 21 7.84 -17.30 32.04
C LYS A 21 6.56 -18.01 32.44
N ASN A 22 5.45 -17.30 32.40
CA ASN A 22 4.13 -17.89 32.34
C ASN A 22 3.72 -17.74 30.89
N ASP A 23 3.77 -18.87 30.21
CA ASP A 23 3.23 -19.12 28.87
C ASP A 23 1.70 -19.00 28.88
N ASP A 24 1.17 -17.80 29.15
CA ASP A 24 -0.23 -17.46 28.89
C ASP A 24 -0.25 -16.31 27.88
N ASP A 25 -0.08 -16.71 26.62
CA ASP A 25 -0.14 -15.89 25.42
C ASP A 25 -1.59 -15.45 25.11
N ASN A 26 -2.25 -14.85 26.10
CA ASN A 26 -3.61 -14.29 26.00
C ASN A 26 -3.58 -12.76 25.76
N GLY A 27 -2.53 -12.28 25.08
CA GLY A 27 -2.62 -10.99 24.40
C GLY A 27 -3.71 -11.03 23.32
N PRO A 28 -4.32 -9.90 22.95
CA PRO A 28 -5.20 -9.88 21.78
C PRO A 28 -4.42 -10.43 20.57
N ALA A 29 -5.06 -11.33 19.81
CA ALA A 29 -4.45 -11.91 18.64
C ALA A 29 -3.92 -10.82 17.70
N PRO A 30 -2.73 -11.00 17.09
CA PRO A 30 -2.16 -10.00 16.21
C PRO A 30 -3.13 -9.68 15.05
N TYR A 31 -3.23 -8.41 14.68
CA TYR A 31 -4.07 -7.97 13.58
C TYR A 31 -3.49 -8.43 12.24
N THR A 32 -3.89 -9.61 11.79
CA THR A 32 -3.42 -10.24 10.56
C THR A 32 -4.40 -10.07 9.41
N LEU A 33 -3.92 -10.22 8.18
CA LEU A 33 -4.76 -10.25 6.99
C LEU A 33 -5.72 -11.44 7.05
N SER A 34 -7.02 -11.15 7.11
CA SER A 34 -8.10 -12.13 7.05
C SER A 34 -9.28 -11.51 6.29
N THR A 35 -10.23 -12.34 5.82
CA THR A 35 -11.43 -11.83 5.15
C THR A 35 -12.27 -10.94 6.07
N SER A 36 -12.37 -11.27 7.37
CA SER A 36 -13.09 -10.46 8.35
C SER A 36 -12.39 -9.12 8.61
N ASN A 37 -11.07 -9.14 8.73
CA ASN A 37 -10.29 -7.95 9.00
C ASN A 37 -10.21 -7.06 7.77
N PHE A 38 -10.29 -7.60 6.55
CA PHE A 38 -10.11 -6.82 5.32
C PHE A 38 -11.27 -5.86 4.99
N VAL A 39 -12.50 -6.18 5.42
CA VAL A 39 -13.69 -5.35 5.17
C VAL A 39 -13.59 -4.05 5.96
N ASP A 40 -13.41 -2.93 5.26
CA ASP A 40 -13.34 -1.59 5.84
C ASP A 40 -13.35 -0.48 4.78
N THR A 41 -13.31 0.76 5.26
CA THR A 41 -12.96 1.94 4.49
C THR A 41 -11.46 2.26 4.64
N TYR A 42 -10.76 2.33 3.51
CA TYR A 42 -9.35 2.66 3.43
C TYR A 42 -9.19 4.04 2.76
N LYS A 43 -8.53 4.95 3.45
CA LYS A 43 -8.23 6.30 2.95
C LYS A 43 -6.91 6.26 2.20
N LEU A 44 -6.93 6.55 0.91
CA LEU A 44 -5.71 6.65 0.10
C LEU A 44 -4.88 7.84 0.57
N LYS A 45 -3.60 7.61 0.85
CA LYS A 45 -2.65 8.65 1.30
C LYS A 45 -1.42 8.77 0.39
N PHE A 46 -1.24 7.81 -0.52
CA PHE A 46 -0.14 7.79 -1.47
C PHE A 46 -0.58 7.05 -2.73
N LEU A 47 -0.23 7.61 -3.87
CA LEU A 47 -0.37 7.02 -5.19
C LEU A 47 0.91 7.30 -5.96
N GLU A 48 1.51 6.26 -6.51
CA GLU A 48 2.51 6.36 -7.56
C GLU A 48 2.13 5.39 -8.67
N LEU A 49 2.12 5.87 -9.91
CA LEU A 49 2.06 5.06 -11.10
C LEU A 49 3.34 5.29 -11.89
N ARG A 50 3.95 4.22 -12.37
CA ARG A 50 5.14 4.30 -13.19
C ARG A 50 4.94 3.45 -14.43
N ILE A 51 5.22 4.04 -15.58
CA ILE A 51 5.22 3.38 -16.88
C ILE A 51 6.65 3.48 -17.41
N VAL A 52 7.23 2.35 -17.78
CA VAL A 52 8.54 2.27 -18.44
C VAL A 52 8.33 1.57 -19.77
N GLU A 53 8.60 2.27 -20.86
CA GLU A 53 8.61 1.69 -22.20
C GLU A 53 10.05 1.50 -22.66
N THR A 54 10.35 0.31 -23.19
CA THR A 54 11.63 -0.02 -23.82
C THR A 54 11.39 -0.54 -25.22
N ILE A 55 11.93 0.17 -26.22
CA ILE A 55 11.93 -0.25 -27.62
C ILE A 55 13.28 -0.88 -27.94
N THR A 56 13.27 -2.05 -28.56
CA THR A 56 14.48 -2.75 -29.04
C THR A 56 14.58 -2.61 -30.57
N PHE A 57 15.71 -2.15 -31.08
CA PHE A 57 15.93 -2.00 -32.52
C PHE A 57 16.55 -3.27 -33.12
N GLY A 58 16.49 -3.41 -34.45
CA GLY A 58 17.01 -4.59 -35.16
C GLY A 58 18.51 -4.83 -35.01
N ASN A 59 19.27 -3.82 -34.57
CA ASN A 59 20.69 -3.94 -34.24
C ASN A 59 20.96 -4.34 -32.77
N GLY A 60 19.93 -4.64 -31.98
CA GLY A 60 20.01 -5.02 -30.58
C GLY A 60 20.14 -3.84 -29.59
N THR A 61 20.21 -2.60 -30.06
CA THR A 61 20.19 -1.42 -29.16
C THR A 61 18.79 -1.16 -28.63
N THR A 62 18.70 -0.49 -27.48
CA THR A 62 17.42 -0.14 -26.86
C THR A 62 17.26 1.37 -26.69
N SER A 63 16.01 1.82 -26.66
CA SER A 63 15.60 3.16 -26.28
C SER A 63 14.54 3.04 -25.19
N THR A 64 14.78 3.67 -24.05
CA THR A 64 13.88 3.59 -22.89
C THR A 64 13.36 4.97 -22.52
N SER A 65 12.06 5.08 -22.34
CA SER A 65 11.40 6.25 -21.77
C SER A 65 10.55 5.84 -20.57
N SER A 66 10.29 6.77 -19.67
CA SER A 66 9.41 6.50 -18.53
C SER A 66 8.54 7.68 -18.16
N ALA A 67 7.37 7.40 -17.62
CA ALA A 67 6.51 8.38 -16.99
C ALA A 67 6.24 7.96 -15.54
N VAL A 68 6.31 8.91 -14.61
CA VAL A 68 5.94 8.71 -13.21
C VAL A 68 4.84 9.70 -12.87
N THR A 69 3.66 9.20 -12.50
CA THR A 69 2.54 9.99 -11.99
C THR A 69 2.48 9.83 -10.49
N VAL A 70 2.53 10.94 -9.75
CA VAL A 70 2.39 10.94 -8.30
C VAL A 70 1.13 11.68 -7.87
N GLY A 71 0.42 11.10 -6.91
CA GLY A 71 -0.70 11.74 -6.24
C GLY A 71 -0.24 12.78 -5.21
N SER A 72 -0.95 13.89 -5.16
CA SER A 72 -0.84 14.98 -4.20
C SER A 72 -2.24 15.43 -3.82
N VAL A 73 -2.45 15.96 -2.60
CA VAL A 73 -3.77 16.42 -2.12
C VAL A 73 -4.90 15.39 -2.32
N PHE A 74 -5.14 14.56 -1.31
CA PHE A 74 -6.14 13.50 -1.33
C PHE A 74 -7.45 13.99 -0.69
N GLN A 75 -8.47 14.29 -1.51
CA GLN A 75 -9.75 14.83 -1.05
C GLN A 75 -10.79 13.72 -0.96
N ASN A 76 -11.08 13.26 0.28
CA ASN A 76 -12.07 12.21 0.57
C ASN A 76 -11.88 10.93 -0.26
N THR A 77 -10.62 10.54 -0.50
CA THR A 77 -10.27 9.40 -1.34
C THR A 77 -10.43 8.09 -0.56
N ASN A 78 -11.61 7.49 -0.68
CA ASN A 78 -12.01 6.30 0.09
C ASN A 78 -12.15 5.10 -0.82
N PHE A 79 -11.56 3.98 -0.40
CA PHE A 79 -11.74 2.65 -0.96
C PHE A 79 -12.51 1.83 0.07
N VAL A 80 -13.76 1.49 -0.23
CA VAL A 80 -14.62 0.74 0.69
C VAL A 80 -14.72 -0.69 0.18
N PHE A 81 -14.26 -1.66 0.96
CA PHE A 81 -14.41 -3.09 0.68
C PHE A 81 -15.50 -3.66 1.57
N ASN A 82 -16.56 -4.22 0.97
CA ASN A 82 -17.75 -4.68 1.66
C ASN A 82 -17.75 -6.19 1.89
N SER A 83 -18.46 -6.65 2.92
CA SER A 83 -18.54 -8.07 3.29
C SER A 83 -19.20 -8.98 2.24
N ASN A 84 -19.91 -8.40 1.27
CA ASN A 84 -20.51 -9.11 0.12
C ASN A 84 -19.58 -9.16 -1.11
N ASN A 85 -18.27 -8.93 -0.92
CA ASN A 85 -17.26 -8.94 -1.98
C ASN A 85 -17.41 -7.83 -3.04
N THR A 86 -18.14 -6.75 -2.75
CA THR A 86 -18.14 -5.56 -3.60
C THR A 86 -17.19 -4.50 -3.06
N TYR A 87 -16.74 -3.60 -3.93
CA TYR A 87 -15.98 -2.43 -3.52
C TYR A 87 -16.52 -1.16 -4.17
N THR A 88 -16.23 -0.02 -3.54
CA THR A 88 -16.45 1.30 -4.11
C THR A 88 -15.22 2.18 -3.90
N VAL A 89 -14.95 3.06 -4.86
CA VAL A 89 -13.92 4.10 -4.79
C VAL A 89 -14.60 5.44 -5.01
N SER A 90 -14.24 6.42 -4.20
CA SER A 90 -14.77 7.79 -4.28
C SER A 90 -13.69 8.80 -3.91
N GLY A 91 -13.83 10.04 -4.37
CA GLY A 91 -13.02 11.18 -3.96
C GLY A 91 -12.31 11.85 -5.14
N SER A 92 -11.27 12.62 -4.86
CA SER A 92 -10.40 13.17 -5.90
C SER A 92 -8.97 13.32 -5.43
N ILE A 93 -8.04 13.28 -6.39
CA ILE A 93 -6.61 13.45 -6.18
C ILE A 93 -6.07 14.49 -7.16
N ASN A 94 -5.11 15.30 -6.72
CA ASN A 94 -4.28 16.03 -7.67
C ASN A 94 -3.15 15.11 -8.11
N THR A 95 -2.84 15.07 -9.39
CA THR A 95 -1.74 14.28 -9.93
C THR A 95 -0.80 15.16 -10.71
N VAL A 96 0.48 14.79 -10.71
CA VAL A 96 1.48 15.38 -11.60
C VAL A 96 2.28 14.25 -12.22
N THR A 97 2.50 14.34 -13.53
CA THR A 97 3.28 13.36 -14.28
C THR A 97 4.61 13.96 -14.69
N THR A 98 5.70 13.26 -14.39
CA THR A 98 7.03 13.56 -14.92
C THR A 98 7.40 12.52 -15.96
N THR A 99 7.70 12.97 -17.18
CA THR A 99 8.16 12.12 -18.28
C THR A 99 9.66 12.29 -18.44
N THR A 100 10.39 11.17 -18.48
CA THR A 100 11.80 11.10 -18.85
C THR A 100 11.93 10.50 -20.25
N ASN A 101 12.48 11.27 -21.18
CA ASN A 101 12.71 10.85 -22.56
C ASN A 101 13.98 9.99 -22.67
N PRO A 102 14.19 9.29 -23.80
CA PRO A 102 15.36 8.44 -24.00
C PRO A 102 16.71 9.16 -23.95
N ASP A 103 16.73 10.47 -24.22
CA ASP A 103 17.93 11.31 -24.09
C ASP A 103 18.21 11.77 -22.65
N GLY A 104 17.37 11.36 -21.69
CA GLY A 104 17.46 11.72 -20.28
C GLY A 104 16.82 13.08 -19.95
N SER A 105 16.31 13.83 -20.93
CA SER A 105 15.56 15.06 -20.67
C SER A 105 14.26 14.75 -19.93
N GLN A 106 13.84 15.69 -19.07
CA GLN A 106 12.61 15.55 -18.29
C GLN A 106 11.63 16.68 -18.61
N THR A 107 10.35 16.30 -18.68
CA THR A 107 9.23 17.22 -18.77
C THR A 107 8.29 16.96 -17.62
N VAL A 108 7.93 17.99 -16.87
CA VAL A 108 6.93 17.93 -15.81
C VAL A 108 5.63 18.49 -16.37
N GLY A 109 4.56 17.70 -16.31
CA GLY A 109 3.23 18.12 -16.72
C GLY A 109 2.57 19.06 -15.71
N ASP A 110 1.44 19.62 -16.10
CA ASP A 110 0.59 20.39 -15.21
C ASP A 110 -0.05 19.50 -14.13
N ILE A 111 -0.48 20.12 -13.04
CA ILE A 111 -1.28 19.45 -12.02
C ILE A 111 -2.69 19.18 -12.59
N VAL A 112 -3.11 17.92 -12.53
CA VAL A 112 -4.44 17.47 -12.98
C VAL A 112 -5.25 16.95 -11.81
N ILE A 113 -6.48 17.43 -11.66
CA ILE A 113 -7.44 16.89 -10.69
C ILE A 113 -8.11 15.67 -11.32
N VAL A 114 -7.96 14.50 -10.70
CA VAL A 114 -8.59 13.25 -11.11
C VAL A 114 -9.67 12.91 -10.10
N ASN A 115 -10.92 12.83 -10.57
CA ASN A 115 -12.02 12.30 -9.78
C ASN A 115 -11.94 10.78 -9.78
N LEU A 116 -12.05 10.19 -8.59
CA LEU A 116 -12.13 8.75 -8.41
C LEU A 116 -13.59 8.39 -8.20
N GLU A 117 -14.15 7.60 -9.12
CA GLU A 117 -15.48 7.04 -9.01
C GLU A 117 -15.42 5.68 -9.71
N ASP A 118 -15.38 4.62 -8.92
CA ASP A 118 -15.31 3.25 -9.44
C ASP A 118 -16.04 2.29 -8.52
N THR A 119 -16.63 1.26 -9.09
CA THR A 119 -17.38 0.22 -8.38
C THR A 119 -17.14 -1.14 -9.01
N GLY A 120 -17.36 -2.19 -8.23
CA GLY A 120 -17.34 -3.55 -8.75
C GLY A 120 -17.16 -4.59 -7.66
N THR A 121 -16.40 -5.63 -7.97
CA THR A 121 -16.16 -6.77 -7.08
C THR A 121 -14.68 -6.95 -6.75
N TYR A 122 -14.41 -7.64 -5.64
CA TYR A 122 -13.07 -8.01 -5.26
C TYR A 122 -12.98 -9.44 -4.73
N SER A 123 -11.80 -10.04 -4.89
CA SER A 123 -11.43 -11.33 -4.29
C SER A 123 -10.13 -11.17 -3.51
N LEU A 124 -10.13 -11.68 -2.28
CA LEU A 124 -8.96 -11.66 -1.40
C LEU A 124 -8.41 -13.07 -1.25
N ASN A 125 -7.13 -13.25 -1.58
CA ASN A 125 -6.38 -14.46 -1.27
C ASN A 125 -5.38 -14.16 -0.15
N THR A 126 -5.73 -14.58 1.07
CA THR A 126 -4.92 -14.35 2.27
C THR A 126 -3.69 -15.24 2.34
N THR A 127 -3.68 -16.37 1.62
CA THR A 127 -2.52 -17.29 1.56
C THR A 127 -1.40 -16.72 0.69
N SER A 128 -1.75 -16.09 -0.44
CA SER A 128 -0.78 -15.49 -1.36
C SER A 128 -0.63 -13.97 -1.20
N ASN A 129 -1.34 -13.36 -0.24
CA ASN A 129 -1.41 -11.91 -0.02
C ASN A 129 -1.77 -11.15 -1.31
N LYS A 130 -2.79 -11.62 -2.03
CA LYS A 130 -3.25 -11.00 -3.28
C LYS A 130 -4.66 -10.47 -3.15
N LEU A 131 -4.87 -9.27 -3.69
CA LEU A 131 -6.17 -8.66 -3.90
C LEU A 131 -6.43 -8.58 -5.41
N THR A 132 -7.52 -9.16 -5.87
CA THR A 132 -8.00 -9.00 -7.23
C THR A 132 -9.21 -8.08 -7.21
N ILE A 133 -9.19 -7.01 -7.99
CA ILE A 133 -10.30 -6.09 -8.17
C ILE A 133 -10.79 -6.24 -9.61
N THR A 134 -12.10 -6.36 -9.78
CA THR A 134 -12.76 -6.33 -11.08
C THR A 134 -13.79 -5.21 -11.06
N ASN A 135 -13.56 -4.15 -11.83
CA ASN A 135 -14.52 -3.04 -11.93
C ASN A 135 -15.75 -3.44 -12.75
N ASP A 136 -16.79 -2.62 -12.71
CA ASP A 136 -18.06 -2.87 -13.42
C ASP A 136 -17.90 -2.88 -14.96
N GLU A 137 -16.82 -2.30 -15.48
CA GLU A 137 -16.44 -2.39 -16.90
C GLU A 137 -15.75 -3.72 -17.25
N GLY A 138 -15.47 -4.58 -16.26
CA GLY A 138 -14.81 -5.88 -16.44
C GLY A 138 -13.28 -5.82 -16.46
N THR A 139 -12.68 -4.68 -16.19
CA THR A 139 -11.23 -4.53 -16.06
C THR A 139 -10.76 -5.20 -14.77
N VAL A 140 -9.80 -6.12 -14.89
CA VAL A 140 -9.23 -6.86 -13.77
C VAL A 140 -7.86 -6.31 -13.42
N THR A 141 -7.67 -5.92 -12.16
CA THR A 141 -6.37 -5.54 -11.60
C THR A 141 -6.01 -6.46 -10.45
N VAL A 142 -4.77 -6.96 -10.44
CA VAL A 142 -4.24 -7.80 -9.36
C VAL A 142 -3.16 -7.03 -8.61
N PHE A 143 -3.32 -6.95 -7.30
CA PHE A 143 -2.37 -6.33 -6.38
C PHE A 143 -1.77 -7.37 -5.44
N ASP A 144 -0.47 -7.24 -5.19
CA ASP A 144 0.18 -7.78 -4.01
C ASP A 144 -0.10 -6.85 -2.82
N ILE A 145 -0.51 -7.44 -1.69
CA ILE A 145 -0.62 -6.75 -0.41
C ILE A 145 0.75 -6.81 0.26
N LYS A 146 1.56 -5.76 0.07
CA LYS A 146 2.93 -5.70 0.59
C LYS A 146 2.98 -5.40 2.09
N LYS A 147 1.96 -4.71 2.61
CA LYS A 147 1.83 -4.37 4.02
C LYS A 147 0.36 -4.39 4.42
N TYR A 148 0.05 -4.96 5.57
CA TYR A 148 -1.27 -4.97 6.15
C TYR A 148 -1.19 -5.04 7.68
N ASN A 149 -1.80 -4.08 8.36
CA ASN A 149 -2.07 -4.10 9.79
C ASN A 149 -3.33 -3.26 10.10
N GLU A 150 -3.62 -3.04 11.37
CA GLU A 150 -4.82 -2.32 11.82
C GLU A 150 -4.92 -0.88 11.30
N THR A 151 -3.79 -0.24 10.98
CA THR A 151 -3.73 1.20 10.65
C THR A 151 -3.38 1.50 9.20
N GLU A 152 -2.81 0.54 8.47
CA GLU A 152 -2.30 0.79 7.12
C GLU A 152 -2.32 -0.45 6.24
N MET A 153 -2.45 -0.18 4.95
CA MET A 153 -2.32 -1.16 3.88
C MET A 153 -1.44 -0.60 2.76
N THR A 154 -0.67 -1.45 2.10
CA THR A 154 0.08 -1.11 0.89
C THR A 154 -0.20 -2.14 -0.19
N LEU A 155 -0.70 -1.67 -1.32
CA LEU A 155 -0.96 -2.45 -2.52
C LEU A 155 0.08 -2.11 -3.58
N TYR A 156 0.57 -3.14 -4.26
CA TYR A 156 1.49 -3.01 -5.39
C TYR A 156 1.02 -3.85 -6.56
N SER A 157 0.99 -3.29 -7.76
CA SER A 157 0.77 -4.04 -9.00
C SER A 157 1.92 -3.78 -9.95
N GLU A 158 2.27 -4.77 -10.76
CA GLU A 158 3.20 -4.64 -11.88
C GLU A 158 2.74 -5.56 -13.01
N VAL A 159 2.61 -4.98 -14.19
CA VAL A 159 2.19 -5.68 -15.41
C VAL A 159 3.19 -5.35 -16.50
N THR A 160 3.69 -6.38 -17.17
CA THR A 160 4.51 -6.21 -18.38
C THR A 160 3.70 -6.61 -19.61
N THR A 161 3.59 -5.69 -20.55
CA THR A 161 3.00 -5.93 -21.87
C THR A 161 4.10 -5.88 -22.91
N VAL A 162 4.17 -6.87 -23.79
CA VAL A 162 5.11 -6.91 -24.90
C VAL A 162 4.33 -6.90 -26.21
N SER A 163 4.69 -5.98 -27.11
CA SER A 163 4.13 -5.88 -28.44
C SER A 163 5.24 -5.61 -29.45
N ASN A 164 5.46 -6.56 -30.38
CA ASN A 164 6.55 -6.53 -31.34
C ASN A 164 7.91 -6.31 -30.66
N ASN A 165 8.50 -5.13 -30.86
CA ASN A 165 9.79 -4.74 -30.32
C ASN A 165 9.68 -3.74 -29.15
N SER A 166 8.47 -3.46 -28.66
CA SER A 166 8.22 -2.64 -27.47
C SER A 166 7.84 -3.51 -26.27
N SER A 167 8.41 -3.20 -25.11
CA SER A 167 8.04 -3.73 -23.81
C SER A 167 7.64 -2.58 -22.91
N VAL A 168 6.43 -2.65 -22.34
CA VAL A 168 5.88 -1.65 -21.43
C VAL A 168 5.67 -2.31 -20.07
N VAL A 169 6.37 -1.81 -19.05
CA VAL A 169 6.15 -2.18 -17.65
C VAL A 169 5.34 -1.07 -16.99
N THR A 170 4.16 -1.42 -16.49
CA THR A 170 3.32 -0.51 -15.70
C THR A 170 3.32 -1.03 -14.27
N SER A 171 3.79 -0.22 -13.33
CA SER A 171 3.69 -0.49 -11.89
C SER A 171 2.84 0.56 -11.19
N SER A 172 2.10 0.15 -10.18
CA SER A 172 1.34 1.04 -9.32
C SER A 172 1.56 0.71 -7.85
N GLU A 173 1.73 1.74 -7.03
CA GLU A 173 1.78 1.61 -5.58
C GLU A 173 0.71 2.50 -4.95
N LEU A 174 -0.12 1.88 -4.11
CA LEU A 174 -1.17 2.54 -3.35
C LEU A 174 -0.89 2.32 -1.87
N ARG A 175 -0.84 3.39 -1.07
CA ARG A 175 -0.76 3.27 0.39
C ARG A 175 -1.98 3.90 1.02
N PHE A 176 -2.48 3.23 2.05
CA PHE A 176 -3.71 3.60 2.73
C PHE A 176 -3.46 3.84 4.22
N SER A 177 -4.31 4.67 4.81
CA SER A 177 -4.62 4.64 6.24
C SER A 177 -6.01 4.07 6.44
N ARG A 178 -6.24 3.48 7.59
CA ARG A 178 -7.53 2.96 8.01
C ARG A 178 -8.15 3.87 9.06
#